data_AF-A0A0G1YNP1-F1
#
_entry.id   AF-A0A0G1YNP1-F1
#
_cell.length_a   1.000
_cell.length_b   1.000
_cell.length_c   1.000
_cell.angle_alpha   90.00
_cell.angle_beta   90.00
_cell.angle_gamma   90.00
#
_symmetry.space_group_name_H-M   'P 1'
#
loop_
_entity.id
_entity.type
_entity.pdbx_description
1 polymer ?
#
loop_
_entity_poly.entity_id
_entity_poly.type
_entity_poly.pdbx_seq_one_letter_code
_entity_poly.pdbx_strand_id
1 'polypeptide(L)'
;MNEDLARDISPHQPLVRETIERLAKAVHEGGRTMPLKRPPLVCKPKTIESWRVFKIMSEFVEGFDIIRRYGLAATFFGSARTSPGSDAYTHAEELAARLAKKGFAIITGGSVGIMQAANQGAFEAGGASVGLNINLADVQSYNPYLTEKFGFDH
;
A
#
# COMPACT_ATOMS: atom_id res chain seq x y z
N MET A 1 36.46 -19.64 23.30
CA MET A 1 35.65 -20.12 24.43
C MET A 1 34.68 -19.00 24.76
N ASN A 2 33.48 -19.01 24.18
CA ASN A 2 32.45 -17.99 24.38
C ASN A 2 31.10 -18.74 24.36
N GLU A 3 30.61 -19.12 25.54
CA GLU A 3 29.33 -19.83 25.74
C GLU A 3 28.27 -18.97 26.46
N ASP A 4 28.49 -17.67 26.65
CA ASP A 4 27.66 -16.85 27.56
C ASP A 4 26.75 -15.81 26.88
N LEU A 5 26.15 -16.11 25.73
CA LEU A 5 25.15 -15.19 25.11
C LEU A 5 23.74 -15.79 24.88
N ALA A 6 23.42 -16.92 25.49
CA ALA A 6 22.13 -17.61 25.31
C ALA A 6 21.27 -17.66 26.58
N ARG A 7 21.39 -16.70 27.49
CA ARG A 7 20.61 -16.65 28.73
C ARG A 7 20.16 -15.22 29.08
N ASP A 8 19.34 -14.61 28.23
CA ASP A 8 18.39 -13.61 28.75
C ASP A 8 17.23 -13.36 27.79
N ILE A 9 16.22 -14.23 27.82
CA ILE A 9 14.88 -13.90 27.33
C ILE A 9 13.89 -14.37 28.39
N SER A 10 13.62 -13.48 29.34
CA SER A 10 12.64 -13.65 30.41
C SER A 10 11.21 -13.80 29.85
N PRO A 11 10.36 -14.67 30.44
CA PRO A 11 9.01 -14.98 29.94
C PRO A 11 7.99 -13.92 30.39
N HIS A 12 8.01 -12.74 29.78
CA HIS A 12 6.97 -11.72 29.98
C HIS A 12 6.45 -11.18 28.65
N GLN A 13 5.42 -11.83 28.08
CA GLN A 13 4.22 -11.15 27.55
C GLN A 13 3.18 -12.17 27.07
N PRO A 14 2.01 -12.30 27.73
CA PRO A 14 0.93 -13.19 27.28
C PRO A 14 0.45 -12.87 25.85
N LEU A 15 0.62 -11.62 25.41
CA LEU A 15 0.31 -11.14 24.07
C LEU A 15 1.14 -11.81 22.96
N VAL A 16 2.41 -12.11 23.23
CA VAL A 16 3.30 -12.76 22.25
C VAL A 16 2.88 -14.21 22.03
N ARG A 17 2.53 -14.90 23.12
CA ARG A 17 2.06 -16.29 23.06
C ARG A 17 0.72 -16.41 22.34
N GLU A 18 -0.23 -15.51 22.63
CA GLU A 18 -1.51 -15.46 21.93
C GLU A 18 -1.31 -15.18 20.43
N THR A 19 -0.40 -14.27 20.08
CA THR A 19 -0.08 -13.95 18.68
C THR A 19 0.53 -15.16 17.97
N ILE A 20 1.45 -15.88 18.61
CA ILE A 20 2.06 -17.11 18.06
C ILE A 20 0.97 -18.18 17.83
N GLU A 21 0.05 -18.36 18.79
CA GLU A 21 -1.03 -19.33 18.67
C GLU A 21 -2.02 -18.97 17.55
N ARG A 22 -2.38 -17.68 17.43
CA ARG A 22 -3.22 -17.18 16.32
C ARG A 22 -2.53 -17.34 14.97
N LEU A 23 -1.22 -17.07 14.89
CA LEU A 23 -0.44 -17.22 13.66
C LEU A 23 -0.31 -18.71 13.29
N ALA A 24 0.00 -19.58 14.25
CA ALA A 24 0.09 -21.02 14.05
C ALA A 24 -1.24 -21.60 13.56
N LYS A 25 -2.37 -21.16 14.15
CA LYS A 25 -3.71 -21.52 13.71
C LYS A 25 -4.00 -21.02 12.29
N ALA A 26 -3.71 -19.75 11.99
CA ALA A 26 -3.91 -19.18 10.65
C ALA A 26 -3.04 -19.86 9.58
N VAL A 27 -1.81 -20.26 9.91
CA VAL A 27 -0.92 -21.02 9.01
C VAL A 27 -1.44 -22.44 8.81
N HIS A 28 -1.93 -23.09 9.86
CA HIS A 28 -2.48 -24.44 9.77
C HIS A 28 -3.79 -24.49 8.97
N GLU A 29 -4.67 -23.50 9.18
CA GLU A 29 -5.94 -23.35 8.45
C GLU A 29 -5.72 -22.85 7.02
N GLY A 30 -4.82 -21.87 6.84
CA GLY A 30 -4.41 -21.34 5.55
C GLY A 30 -3.69 -22.38 4.68
N GLY A 31 -2.84 -23.21 5.29
CA GLY A 31 -2.13 -24.29 4.61
C GLY A 31 -3.07 -25.35 4.00
N ARG A 32 -4.27 -25.53 4.56
CA ARG A 32 -5.30 -26.44 4.02
C ARG A 32 -6.18 -25.81 2.95
N THR A 33 -6.28 -24.48 2.91
CA THR A 33 -7.13 -23.74 1.97
C THR A 33 -6.37 -23.18 0.76
N MET A 34 -5.04 -23.19 0.80
CA MET A 34 -4.20 -22.79 -0.33
C MET A 34 -4.26 -23.84 -1.46
N PRO A 35 -4.72 -23.49 -2.67
CA PRO A 35 -4.73 -24.42 -3.79
C PRO A 35 -3.29 -24.80 -4.16
N LEU A 36 -3.04 -26.11 -4.34
CA LEU A 36 -1.75 -26.66 -4.77
C LEU A 36 -1.23 -26.02 -6.07
N LYS A 37 -2.15 -25.50 -6.90
CA LYS A 37 -1.87 -24.79 -8.14
C LYS A 37 -2.41 -23.37 -8.05
N ARG A 38 -1.56 -22.45 -7.57
CA ARG A 38 -1.84 -21.01 -7.60
C ARG A 38 -1.48 -20.42 -8.97
N PRO A 39 -2.33 -19.58 -9.58
CA PRO A 39 -1.84 -18.73 -10.66
C PRO A 39 -0.68 -17.89 -10.12
N PRO A 40 0.42 -17.73 -10.87
CA PRO A 40 1.53 -16.92 -10.40
C PRO A 40 1.03 -15.49 -10.14
N LEU A 41 1.41 -14.91 -8.99
CA LEU A 41 1.20 -13.48 -8.68
C LEU A 41 2.00 -12.57 -9.64
N VAL A 42 2.90 -13.18 -10.42
CA VAL A 42 3.61 -12.55 -11.51
C VAL A 42 2.86 -12.91 -12.78
N CYS A 43 2.38 -11.90 -13.50
CA CYS A 43 2.05 -12.03 -14.92
C CYS A 43 3.35 -12.33 -15.67
N LYS A 44 3.79 -13.61 -15.68
CA LYS A 44 4.90 -14.05 -16.51
C LYS A 44 4.35 -14.16 -17.93
N PRO A 45 4.65 -13.21 -18.83
CA PRO A 45 4.14 -13.30 -20.19
C PRO A 45 4.69 -14.58 -20.83
N LYS A 46 3.82 -15.33 -21.52
CA LYS A 46 4.20 -16.56 -22.22
C LYS A 46 5.15 -16.26 -23.39
N THR A 47 5.11 -15.04 -23.90
CA THR A 47 5.94 -14.50 -24.98
C THR A 47 6.38 -13.08 -24.61
N ILE A 48 7.66 -12.76 -24.77
CA ILE A 48 8.12 -11.37 -24.66
C ILE A 48 7.69 -10.67 -25.94
N GLU A 49 6.74 -9.75 -25.84
CA GLU A 49 6.35 -8.92 -26.96
C GLU A 49 7.21 -7.65 -26.96
N SER A 50 7.95 -7.40 -28.04
CA SER A 50 8.91 -6.28 -28.12
C SER A 50 8.28 -4.92 -27.83
N TRP A 51 6.99 -4.75 -28.12
CA TRP A 51 6.28 -3.49 -27.87
C TRP A 51 6.12 -3.16 -26.38
N ARG A 52 6.20 -4.16 -25.49
CA ARG A 52 6.16 -3.92 -24.03
C ARG A 52 7.30 -3.04 -23.55
N VAL A 53 8.45 -3.06 -24.22
CA VAL A 53 9.57 -2.17 -23.89
C VAL A 53 9.15 -0.72 -24.07
N PHE A 54 8.46 -0.39 -25.17
CA PHE A 54 7.97 0.96 -25.39
C PHE A 54 6.91 1.37 -24.37
N LYS A 55 6.03 0.44 -23.98
CA LYS A 55 5.03 0.71 -22.93
C LYS A 55 5.68 1.02 -21.59
N ILE A 56 6.60 0.17 -21.14
CA ILE A 56 7.35 0.36 -19.89
C ILE A 56 8.09 1.70 -19.92
N MET A 57 8.76 2.02 -21.03
CA MET A 57 9.45 3.31 -21.17
C MET A 57 8.48 4.50 -21.12
N SER A 58 7.31 4.39 -21.76
CA SER A 58 6.27 5.43 -21.71
C SER A 58 5.77 5.65 -20.27
N GLU A 59 5.52 4.58 -19.52
CA GLU A 59 5.09 4.65 -18.12
C GLU A 59 6.17 5.25 -17.20
N PHE A 60 7.45 4.96 -17.47
CA PHE A 60 8.55 5.61 -16.76
C PHE A 60 8.59 7.12 -17.03
N VAL A 61 8.43 7.53 -18.29
CA VAL A 61 8.41 8.96 -18.65
C VAL A 61 7.25 9.66 -17.94
N GLU A 62 6.05 9.09 -17.99
CA GLU A 62 4.89 9.63 -17.27
C GLU A 62 5.12 9.68 -15.76
N GLY A 63 5.69 8.63 -15.18
CA GLY A 63 6.06 8.57 -13.76
C GLY A 63 7.05 9.67 -13.36
N PHE A 64 8.07 9.94 -14.18
CA PHE A 64 9.03 11.01 -13.90
C PHE A 64 8.40 12.40 -13.97
N ASP A 65 7.46 12.63 -14.88
CA ASP A 65 6.76 13.91 -14.98
C ASP A 65 5.83 14.17 -13.79
N ILE A 66 5.28 13.11 -13.17
CA ILE A 66 4.54 13.23 -11.91
C ILE A 66 5.48 13.61 -10.76
N ILE A 67 6.60 12.88 -10.61
CA ILE A 67 7.55 13.13 -9.52
C ILE A 67 8.14 14.53 -9.60
N ARG A 68 8.42 15.03 -10.82
CA ARG A 68 8.94 16.39 -11.03
C ARG A 68 7.99 17.51 -10.64
N ARG A 69 6.67 17.27 -10.65
CA ARG A 69 5.66 18.28 -10.29
C ARG A 69 5.66 18.62 -8.81
N TYR A 70 6.07 17.70 -7.94
CA TYR A 70 5.99 17.88 -6.49
C TYR A 70 7.39 17.92 -5.87
N GLY A 71 7.70 19.01 -5.17
CA GLY A 71 8.98 19.15 -4.46
C GLY A 71 9.06 18.28 -3.21
N LEU A 72 8.00 18.31 -2.37
CA LEU A 72 7.86 17.46 -1.20
C LEU A 72 6.70 16.50 -1.42
N ALA A 73 6.90 15.22 -1.13
CA ALA A 73 5.87 14.20 -1.25
C ALA A 73 5.95 13.17 -0.13
N ALA A 74 4.81 12.63 0.27
CA ALA A 74 4.70 11.54 1.24
C ALA A 74 3.76 10.46 0.69
N THR A 75 4.23 9.22 0.68
CA THR A 75 3.45 8.08 0.17
C THR A 75 2.82 7.30 1.32
N PHE A 76 1.52 7.07 1.23
CA PHE A 76 0.76 6.32 2.23
C PHE A 76 0.36 4.96 1.67
N PHE A 77 0.68 3.92 2.44
CA PHE A 77 0.24 2.55 2.21
C PHE A 77 -0.57 2.07 3.40
N GLY A 78 -1.54 1.19 3.14
CA GLY A 78 -2.31 0.58 4.20
C GLY A 78 -3.42 -0.31 3.70
N SER A 79 -4.17 -0.87 4.65
CA SER A 79 -5.26 -1.79 4.36
C SER A 79 -6.39 -1.11 3.58
N ALA A 80 -6.79 -1.74 2.48
CA ALA A 80 -8.00 -1.38 1.74
C ALA A 80 -9.29 -1.80 2.47
N ARG A 81 -9.20 -2.61 3.53
CA ARG A 81 -10.35 -3.11 4.30
C ARG A 81 -10.70 -2.27 5.52
N THR A 82 -9.92 -1.23 5.79
CA THR A 82 -10.16 -0.37 6.95
C THR A 82 -11.37 0.51 6.70
N SER A 83 -12.37 0.46 7.59
CA SER A 83 -13.56 1.30 7.50
C SER A 83 -13.28 2.74 7.97
N PRO A 84 -13.99 3.73 7.41
CA PRO A 84 -14.04 5.09 7.97
C PRO A 84 -14.41 5.06 9.46
N GLY A 85 -13.78 5.95 10.24
CA GLY A 85 -14.04 6.08 11.69
C GLY A 85 -13.27 5.12 12.59
N SER A 86 -12.45 4.21 12.04
CA SER A 86 -11.46 3.49 12.85
C SER A 86 -10.27 4.39 13.22
N ASP A 87 -9.62 4.14 14.35
CA ASP A 87 -8.46 4.94 14.81
C ASP A 87 -7.37 5.05 13.74
N ALA A 88 -7.08 3.95 13.03
CA ALA A 88 -6.10 3.94 11.96
C ALA A 88 -6.52 4.82 10.76
N TYR A 89 -7.81 4.89 10.44
CA TYR A 89 -8.33 5.78 9.41
C TYR A 89 -8.16 7.23 9.84
N THR A 90 -8.64 7.59 11.03
CA THR A 90 -8.59 8.96 11.56
C THR A 90 -7.15 9.46 11.68
N HIS A 91 -6.23 8.65 12.20
CA HIS A 91 -4.82 9.04 12.30
C HIS A 91 -4.15 9.22 10.93
N ALA A 92 -4.51 8.40 9.94
CA ALA A 92 -3.98 8.55 8.58
C ALA A 92 -4.48 9.83 7.93
N GLU A 93 -5.76 10.14 8.08
CA GLU A 93 -6.39 11.37 7.62
C GLU A 93 -5.77 12.63 8.25
N GLU A 94 -5.66 12.67 9.58
CA GLU A 94 -5.08 13.79 10.31
C GLU A 94 -3.60 14.01 9.97
N LEU A 95 -2.82 12.92 9.86
CA LEU A 95 -1.42 13.00 9.48
C LEU A 95 -1.27 13.56 8.06
N ALA A 96 -2.06 13.06 7.11
CA ALA A 96 -2.04 13.52 5.73
C ALA A 96 -2.42 15.00 5.62
N ALA A 97 -3.47 15.44 6.33
CA ALA A 97 -3.88 16.84 6.39
C ALA A 97 -2.75 17.75 6.92
N ARG A 98 -2.04 17.33 7.96
CA ARG A 98 -0.92 18.10 8.54
C ARG A 98 0.28 18.17 7.60
N LEU A 99 0.57 17.10 6.87
CA LEU A 99 1.64 17.07 5.87
C LEU A 99 1.28 17.94 4.66
N ALA A 100 0.04 17.85 4.17
CA ALA A 100 -0.48 18.68 3.09
C ALA A 100 -0.36 20.18 3.40
N LYS A 101 -0.73 20.60 4.62
CA LYS A 101 -0.55 21.99 5.08
C LYS A 101 0.92 22.46 5.11
N LYS A 102 1.87 21.54 5.14
CA LYS A 102 3.32 21.82 5.06
C LYS A 102 3.85 21.77 3.63
N GLY A 103 2.98 21.62 2.62
CA GLY A 103 3.35 21.57 1.21
C GLY A 103 3.74 20.19 0.70
N PHE A 104 3.48 19.11 1.44
CA PHE A 104 3.67 17.76 0.91
C PHE A 104 2.52 17.38 -0.02
N ALA A 105 2.84 16.85 -1.19
CA ALA A 105 1.90 16.06 -1.98
C ALA A 105 1.68 14.70 -1.31
N ILE A 106 0.42 14.30 -1.15
CA ILE A 106 0.07 13.02 -0.56
C ILE A 106 -0.21 12.03 -1.69
N ILE A 107 0.57 10.95 -1.73
CA ILE A 107 0.54 9.96 -2.81
C ILE A 107 0.06 8.61 -2.26
N THR A 108 -0.87 7.96 -2.95
CA THR A 108 -1.39 6.64 -2.57
C THR A 108 -1.61 5.75 -3.80
N GLY A 109 -2.06 4.52 -3.60
CA GLY A 109 -2.57 3.66 -4.68
C GLY A 109 -3.96 4.05 -5.21
N GLY A 110 -4.60 5.09 -4.65
CA GLY A 110 -5.90 5.60 -5.08
C GLY A 110 -7.12 4.76 -4.70
N SER A 111 -6.94 3.65 -3.98
CA SER A 111 -8.04 2.77 -3.56
C SER A 111 -8.69 3.22 -2.24
N VAL A 112 -9.61 2.41 -1.73
CA VAL A 112 -10.36 2.62 -0.47
C VAL A 112 -9.50 2.35 0.79
N GLY A 113 -10.07 2.57 1.97
CA GLY A 113 -9.44 2.28 3.25
C GLY A 113 -8.42 3.35 3.67
N ILE A 114 -7.25 2.94 4.16
CA ILE A 114 -6.21 3.87 4.65
C ILE A 114 -5.74 4.83 3.54
N MET A 115 -5.67 4.34 2.30
CA MET A 115 -5.30 5.19 1.16
C MET A 115 -6.33 6.29 0.95
N GLN A 116 -7.62 5.95 0.99
CA GLN A 116 -8.70 6.94 0.95
C GLN A 116 -8.62 7.93 2.12
N ALA A 117 -8.34 7.48 3.34
CA ALA A 117 -8.19 8.37 4.50
C ALA A 117 -7.10 9.42 4.28
N ALA A 118 -5.93 8.99 3.79
CA ALA A 118 -4.83 9.89 3.51
C ALA A 118 -5.18 10.88 2.38
N ASN A 119 -5.81 10.39 1.30
CA ASN A 119 -6.26 11.25 0.21
C ASN A 119 -7.32 12.26 0.67
N GLN A 120 -8.26 11.84 1.52
CA GLN A 120 -9.30 12.68 2.09
C GLN A 120 -8.68 13.82 2.92
N GLY A 121 -7.80 13.50 3.87
CA GLY A 121 -7.15 14.51 4.70
C GLY A 121 -6.34 15.53 3.89
N ALA A 122 -5.68 15.08 2.83
CA ALA A 122 -4.96 15.96 1.91
C ALA A 122 -5.90 16.88 1.11
N PHE A 123 -6.97 16.31 0.55
CA PHE A 123 -7.97 17.00 -0.26
C PHE A 123 -8.71 18.07 0.55
N GLU A 124 -9.18 17.72 1.75
CA GLU A 124 -9.89 18.64 2.65
C GLU A 124 -8.97 19.75 3.17
N ALA A 125 -7.67 19.48 3.30
CA ALA A 125 -6.67 20.50 3.62
C ALA A 125 -6.28 21.40 2.44
N GLY A 126 -6.86 21.18 1.24
CA GLY A 126 -6.55 21.92 0.01
C GLY A 126 -5.18 21.60 -0.59
N GLY A 127 -4.57 20.47 -0.20
CA GLY A 127 -3.28 20.03 -0.72
C GLY A 127 -3.40 19.09 -1.93
N ALA A 128 -2.25 18.70 -2.49
CA ALA A 128 -2.21 17.73 -3.58
C ALA A 128 -2.49 16.31 -3.06
N SER A 129 -3.43 15.62 -3.70
CA SER A 129 -3.87 14.27 -3.35
C SER A 129 -3.83 13.39 -4.60
N VAL A 130 -2.82 12.54 -4.70
CA VAL A 130 -2.45 11.82 -5.93
C VAL A 130 -2.67 10.33 -5.76
N GLY A 131 -3.29 9.71 -6.77
CA GLY A 131 -3.48 8.26 -6.84
C GLY A 131 -2.69 7.65 -7.99
N LEU A 132 -1.77 6.75 -7.67
CA LEU A 132 -0.99 5.94 -8.61
C LEU A 132 -1.51 4.50 -8.56
N ASN A 133 -2.52 4.18 -9.38
CA ASN A 133 -3.17 2.88 -9.35
C ASN A 133 -2.59 1.94 -10.42
N ILE A 134 -2.72 0.63 -10.20
CA ILE A 134 -2.43 -0.39 -11.20
C ILE A 134 -3.73 -0.92 -11.78
N ASN A 135 -3.81 -0.98 -13.10
CA ASN A 135 -5.01 -1.47 -13.78
C ASN A 135 -5.10 -2.99 -13.61
N LEU A 136 -6.02 -3.45 -12.76
CA LEU A 136 -6.36 -4.86 -12.61
C LEU A 136 -7.67 -5.17 -13.36
N ALA A 137 -7.82 -6.41 -13.81
CA ALA A 137 -8.98 -6.86 -14.57
C ALA A 137 -10.31 -6.80 -13.79
N ASP A 138 -10.24 -6.74 -12.45
CA ASP A 138 -11.39 -6.67 -11.55
C ASP A 138 -11.52 -5.28 -10.89
N VAL A 139 -12.77 -4.87 -10.67
CA VAL A 139 -13.25 -3.55 -10.22
C VAL A 139 -12.39 -2.93 -9.11
N GLN A 140 -11.45 -2.08 -9.50
CA GLN A 140 -10.87 -1.07 -8.62
C GLN A 140 -11.47 0.28 -8.98
N SER A 141 -12.19 0.90 -8.04
CA SER A 141 -12.64 2.28 -8.17
C SER A 141 -11.65 3.18 -7.45
N TYR A 142 -11.29 4.28 -8.11
CA TYR A 142 -10.60 5.37 -7.44
C TYR A 142 -11.49 5.94 -6.34
N ASN A 143 -10.88 6.29 -5.20
CA ASN A 143 -11.58 7.04 -4.17
C ASN A 143 -11.89 8.49 -4.65
N PRO A 144 -12.89 9.17 -4.06
CA PRO A 144 -13.36 10.46 -4.56
C PRO A 144 -12.44 11.65 -4.22
N TYR A 145 -11.41 11.45 -3.40
CA TYR A 145 -10.58 12.53 -2.84
C TYR A 145 -9.26 12.73 -3.59
N LEU A 146 -9.18 12.27 -4.83
CA LEU A 146 -7.99 12.40 -5.68
C LEU A 146 -8.11 13.65 -6.53
N THR A 147 -7.12 14.54 -6.43
CA THR A 147 -6.95 15.69 -7.32
C THR A 147 -6.34 15.25 -8.65
N GLU A 148 -5.44 14.27 -8.62
CA GLU A 148 -4.80 13.69 -9.81
C GLU A 148 -4.79 12.15 -9.73
N LYS A 149 -4.96 11.49 -10.88
CA LYS A 149 -5.09 10.03 -11.00
C LYS A 149 -4.24 9.54 -12.16
N PHE A 150 -3.40 8.55 -11.92
CA PHE A 150 -2.55 7.92 -12.93
C PHE A 150 -2.68 6.40 -12.81
N GLY A 151 -2.87 5.74 -13.95
CA GLY A 151 -2.99 4.28 -14.04
C GLY A 151 -1.78 3.69 -14.74
N PHE A 152 -1.19 2.65 -14.16
CA PHE A 152 -0.09 1.89 -14.75
C PHE A 152 -0.59 0.52 -15.21
N ASP A 153 -0.15 0.08 -16.38
CA ASP A 153 -0.53 -1.20 -16.95
C ASP A 153 0.58 -2.23 -16.75
N HIS A 154 0.22 -3.41 -16.22
CA HIS A 154 1.13 -4.55 -16.08
C HIS A 154 1.27 -5.40 -17.35
#